data_AF-A0A914GLP4-F1
#
_entry.id   AF-A0A914GLP4-F1
#
_cell.length_a   1.000
_cell.length_b   1.000
_cell.length_c   1.000
_cell.angle_alpha   90.00
_cell.angle_beta   90.00
_cell.angle_gamma   90.00
#
_symmetry.space_group_name_H-M   'P 1'
#
loop_
_entity.id
_entity.type
_entity.pdbx_description
1 polymer ?
#
loop_
_entity_poly.entity_id
_entity_poly.type
_entity_poly.pdbx_seq_one_letter_code
_entity_poly.pdbx_strand_id
1 'polypeptide(L)'
;MSAVSAFLNYISKDFSQQKLFLSKYPEFDGRGIKIAVIDGAVDLSLVGLQKTSNGLPKIIDCFDFSGAGDVDTSIIREMDDERCLIGLSGRKFKIPLKWKNPSQKWHLGLKSLLKPMTKLNEKLPEIDCIVWFNGKKWVACIDTLKDGLENAKVLTNFRDKHEYDILLFSQLELELCYCITINNEGNLLQIYTPYDEHASFVIQVAAAYFPDKSDDQNGLAPGAQIISMNIMNADDDLFISALKQAVSFKHVYLSLIKTLSF
;
A
#
# COMPACT_ATOMS: atom_id res chain seq x y z
N MET A 1 -11.33 17.37 6.32
CA MET A 1 -10.93 18.41 5.34
C MET A 1 -9.72 17.89 4.58
N SER A 2 -9.84 17.61 3.27
CA SER A 2 -8.75 17.03 2.49
C SER A 2 -7.57 17.99 2.41
N ALA A 3 -6.36 17.54 2.75
CA ALA A 3 -5.10 18.28 2.65
C ALA A 3 -4.66 18.51 1.19
N VAL A 4 -5.60 18.87 0.30
CA VAL A 4 -5.34 19.24 -1.10
C VAL A 4 -5.26 20.76 -1.18
N SER A 5 -4.31 21.38 -0.48
CA SER A 5 -3.98 22.81 -0.66
C SER A 5 -2.69 23.24 0.08
N ALA A 6 -1.65 22.42 0.11
CA ALA A 6 -0.32 22.88 0.51
C ALA A 6 0.59 22.96 -0.73
N PHE A 7 1.03 24.17 -1.02
CA PHE A 7 1.94 24.56 -2.11
C PHE A 7 3.11 23.57 -2.31
N LEU A 8 3.07 22.79 -3.40
CA LEU A 8 4.19 21.95 -3.85
C LEU A 8 5.17 22.80 -4.69
N ASN A 9 6.10 23.47 -4.02
CA ASN A 9 7.35 23.90 -4.67
C ASN A 9 8.30 22.71 -4.68
N TYR A 10 8.23 21.91 -5.75
CA TYR A 10 9.26 20.92 -6.08
C TYR A 10 10.64 21.58 -6.11
N ILE A 11 11.70 20.80 -5.90
CA ILE A 11 13.08 21.23 -6.19
C ILE A 11 13.08 21.94 -7.54
N SER A 12 13.52 23.20 -7.58
CA SER A 12 13.52 23.98 -8.82
C SER A 12 14.22 23.19 -9.92
N LYS A 13 13.52 22.98 -11.03
CA LYS A 13 14.08 22.25 -12.18
C LYS A 13 15.22 22.99 -12.85
N ASP A 14 15.27 24.31 -12.64
CA ASP A 14 16.38 25.14 -13.07
C ASP A 14 17.61 24.86 -12.20
N PHE A 15 17.42 24.69 -10.89
CA PHE A 15 18.50 24.30 -9.97
C PHE A 15 19.03 22.88 -10.26
N SER A 16 18.14 21.91 -10.51
CA SER A 16 18.55 20.53 -10.84
C SER A 16 19.04 20.35 -12.28
N GLN A 17 18.92 21.39 -13.13
CA GLN A 17 19.18 21.35 -14.58
C GLN A 17 18.40 20.26 -15.33
N GLN A 18 17.34 19.71 -14.73
CA GLN A 18 16.58 18.61 -15.31
C GLN A 18 16.02 18.98 -16.69
N LYS A 19 15.50 20.20 -16.85
CA LYS A 19 14.97 20.69 -18.13
C LYS A 19 16.01 20.66 -19.24
N LEU A 20 17.21 21.16 -18.95
CA LEU A 20 18.31 21.21 -19.91
C LEU A 20 18.78 19.79 -20.27
N PHE A 21 18.79 18.89 -19.29
CA PHE A 21 19.13 17.49 -19.52
C PHE A 21 18.09 16.80 -20.42
N LEU A 22 16.79 16.94 -20.12
CA LEU A 22 15.71 16.33 -20.88
C LEU A 22 15.51 16.97 -22.26
N SER A 23 15.84 18.26 -22.44
CA SER A 23 15.82 18.85 -23.79
C SER A 23 16.87 18.22 -24.72
N LYS A 24 18.00 17.76 -24.16
CA LYS A 24 19.05 17.05 -24.90
C LYS A 24 18.78 15.55 -25.00
N TYR A 25 18.18 14.95 -23.98
CA TYR A 25 17.87 13.53 -23.88
C TYR A 25 16.42 13.30 -23.45
N PRO A 26 15.43 13.50 -24.35
CA PRO A 26 14.00 13.48 -23.98
C PRO A 26 13.52 12.17 -23.35
N GLU A 27 14.18 11.08 -23.69
CA GLU A 27 13.82 9.73 -23.25
C GLU A 27 14.51 9.32 -21.93
N PHE A 28 15.35 10.19 -21.35
CA PHE A 28 16.15 9.89 -20.16
C PHE A 28 15.47 10.41 -18.89
N ASP A 29 14.15 10.22 -18.81
CA ASP A 29 13.27 10.65 -17.73
C ASP A 29 13.12 9.60 -16.61
N GLY A 30 13.98 8.57 -16.61
CA GLY A 30 13.93 7.45 -15.68
C GLY A 30 13.15 6.23 -16.17
N ARG A 31 12.64 6.23 -17.42
CA ARG A 31 12.01 5.02 -18.00
C ARG A 31 12.94 3.81 -17.95
N GLY A 32 12.39 2.66 -17.58
CA GLY A 32 13.14 1.40 -17.39
C GLY A 32 13.90 1.30 -16.06
N ILE A 33 13.92 2.37 -15.25
CA ILE A 33 14.54 2.39 -13.93
C ILE A 33 13.50 2.13 -12.84
N LYS A 34 13.92 1.41 -11.80
CA LYS A 34 13.14 1.22 -10.57
C LYS A 34 13.82 1.96 -9.42
N ILE A 35 13.03 2.59 -8.56
CA ILE A 35 13.49 3.19 -7.31
C ILE A 35 12.84 2.39 -6.17
N ALA A 36 13.67 1.78 -5.33
CA ALA A 36 13.21 1.19 -4.07
C ALA A 36 13.27 2.26 -2.99
N VAL A 37 12.12 2.62 -2.43
CA VAL A 37 11.98 3.56 -1.32
C VAL A 37 11.98 2.75 -0.04
N ILE A 38 13.07 2.83 0.71
CA ILE A 38 13.25 2.13 1.99
C ILE A 38 13.12 3.18 3.10
N ASP A 39 11.89 3.37 3.58
CA ASP A 39 11.44 4.45 4.48
C ASP A 39 10.14 4.01 5.17
N GLY A 40 9.25 4.93 5.55
CA GLY A 40 7.84 4.67 5.84
C GLY A 40 7.04 4.23 4.62
N ALA A 41 5.75 3.98 4.82
CA ALA A 41 4.86 3.57 3.74
C ALA A 41 4.46 4.77 2.85
N VAL A 42 4.37 4.53 1.54
CA VAL A 42 3.94 5.51 0.52
C VAL A 42 2.43 5.42 0.34
N ASP A 43 1.77 6.56 0.30
CA ASP A 43 0.35 6.66 -0.01
C ASP A 43 0.10 6.46 -1.51
N LEU A 44 -0.55 5.33 -1.81
CA LEU A 44 -0.86 4.88 -3.16
C LEU A 44 -1.97 5.71 -3.83
N SER A 45 -2.73 6.48 -3.03
CA SER A 45 -3.83 7.30 -3.52
C SER A 45 -3.39 8.66 -4.07
N LEU A 46 -2.11 9.03 -3.85
CA LEU A 46 -1.60 10.33 -4.25
C LEU A 46 -1.66 10.53 -5.76
N VAL A 47 -2.14 11.72 -6.13
CA VAL A 47 -2.12 12.17 -7.52
C VAL A 47 -0.66 12.27 -7.95
N GLY A 48 -0.37 11.79 -9.16
CA GLY A 48 0.99 11.75 -9.69
C GLY A 48 1.74 10.44 -9.41
N LEU A 49 1.20 9.57 -8.55
CA LEU A 49 1.77 8.26 -8.26
C LEU A 49 1.04 7.10 -8.95
N GLN A 50 0.24 7.39 -9.99
CA GLN A 50 -0.59 6.39 -10.66
C GLN A 50 0.12 5.74 -11.85
N LYS A 51 0.71 6.55 -12.74
CA LYS A 51 1.40 6.08 -13.95
C LYS A 51 2.73 6.78 -14.15
N THR A 52 3.63 6.15 -14.89
CA THR A 52 4.85 6.75 -15.42
C THR A 52 4.55 7.61 -16.64
N SER A 53 5.52 8.42 -17.07
CA SER A 53 5.45 9.22 -18.31
C SER A 53 5.20 8.38 -19.57
N ASN A 54 5.54 7.09 -19.55
CA ASN A 54 5.26 6.14 -20.63
C ASN A 54 4.06 5.20 -20.34
N GLY A 55 3.21 5.55 -19.39
CA GLY A 55 1.91 4.89 -19.16
C GLY A 55 1.95 3.58 -18.38
N LEU A 56 3.10 3.18 -17.85
CA LEU A 56 3.23 2.00 -16.99
C LEU A 56 2.74 2.30 -15.57
N PRO A 57 2.36 1.29 -14.76
CA PRO A 57 2.12 1.49 -13.33
C PRO A 57 3.32 2.14 -12.65
N LYS A 58 3.06 3.23 -11.91
CA LYS A 58 4.12 3.97 -11.22
C LYS A 58 4.64 3.20 -10.02
N ILE A 59 3.76 2.77 -9.12
CA ILE A 59 4.12 1.89 -7.99
C ILE A 59 3.84 0.46 -8.43
N ILE A 60 4.87 -0.40 -8.40
CA ILE A 60 4.80 -1.78 -8.89
C ILE A 60 4.75 -2.82 -7.78
N ASP A 61 5.19 -2.46 -6.58
CA ASP A 61 5.11 -3.36 -5.43
C ASP A 61 5.22 -2.59 -4.11
N CYS A 62 4.64 -3.17 -3.06
CA CYS A 62 4.61 -2.63 -1.71
C CYS A 62 4.93 -3.74 -0.72
N PHE A 63 5.91 -3.50 0.14
CA PHE A 63 6.32 -4.43 1.19
C PHE A 63 6.22 -3.75 2.55
N ASP A 64 5.68 -4.48 3.51
CA ASP A 64 5.77 -4.11 4.93
C ASP A 64 6.80 -5.00 5.63
N PHE A 65 7.96 -4.44 5.94
CA PHE A 65 9.00 -5.07 6.74
C PHE A 65 8.91 -4.70 8.22
N SER A 66 7.98 -3.83 8.62
CA SER A 66 7.78 -3.49 10.03
C SER A 66 7.06 -4.60 10.82
N GLY A 67 6.34 -5.48 10.12
CA GLY A 67 5.39 -6.43 10.72
C GLY A 67 4.16 -5.77 11.34
N ALA A 68 4.05 -4.44 11.32
CA ALA A 68 2.93 -3.72 11.89
C ALA A 68 1.62 -4.00 11.14
N GLY A 69 1.68 -4.35 9.85
CA GLY A 69 0.57 -4.75 9.01
C GLY A 69 0.20 -6.23 9.07
N ASP A 70 0.99 -7.08 9.74
CA ASP A 70 0.78 -8.52 9.72
C ASP A 70 -0.49 -8.92 10.49
N VAL A 71 -1.21 -9.87 9.91
CA VAL A 71 -2.44 -10.48 10.43
C VAL A 71 -2.33 -11.99 10.27
N ASP A 72 -2.28 -12.68 11.40
CA ASP A 72 -2.43 -14.14 11.43
C ASP A 72 -3.85 -14.49 10.96
N THR A 73 -3.91 -15.25 9.87
CA THR A 73 -5.14 -15.69 9.20
C THR A 73 -5.22 -17.23 9.17
N SER A 74 -4.47 -17.91 10.04
CA SER A 74 -4.42 -19.37 10.12
C SER A 74 -5.70 -20.02 10.65
N ILE A 75 -6.59 -19.25 11.29
CA ILE A 75 -7.87 -19.77 11.77
C ILE A 75 -8.82 -19.93 10.58
N ILE A 76 -9.20 -21.18 10.29
CA ILE A 76 -10.11 -21.50 9.20
C ILE A 76 -11.52 -21.79 9.74
N ARG A 77 -12.53 -21.22 9.10
CA ARG A 77 -13.95 -21.53 9.33
C ARG A 77 -14.68 -21.81 8.03
N GLU A 78 -15.79 -22.53 8.16
CA GLU A 78 -16.77 -22.76 7.09
C GLU A 78 -18.01 -21.89 7.35
N MET A 79 -18.82 -21.67 6.31
CA MET A 79 -20.09 -20.96 6.45
C MET A 79 -21.15 -21.87 7.08
N ASP A 80 -22.13 -21.26 7.76
CA ASP A 80 -23.35 -21.97 8.13
C ASP A 80 -24.30 -22.17 6.92
N ASP A 81 -25.40 -22.91 7.15
CA ASP A 81 -26.42 -23.20 6.14
C ASP A 81 -27.09 -21.95 5.56
N GLU A 82 -27.02 -20.81 6.27
CA GLU A 82 -27.56 -19.52 5.85
C GLU A 82 -26.53 -18.67 5.08
N ARG A 83 -25.39 -19.25 4.71
CA ARG A 83 -24.22 -18.58 4.08
C ARG A 83 -23.64 -17.46 4.94
N CYS A 84 -23.63 -17.64 6.24
CA CYS A 84 -23.02 -16.71 7.16
C CYS A 84 -21.71 -17.25 7.75
N LEU A 85 -20.81 -16.33 8.04
CA LEU A 85 -19.50 -16.58 8.61
C LEU A 85 -19.33 -15.73 9.87
N ILE A 86 -18.86 -16.31 10.96
CA ILE A 86 -18.57 -15.57 12.18
C ILE A 86 -17.09 -15.17 12.14
N GLY A 87 -16.79 -13.88 12.24
CA GLY A 87 -15.44 -13.35 12.35
C GLY A 87 -14.75 -13.68 13.68
N LEU A 88 -13.50 -13.24 13.84
CA LEU A 88 -12.79 -13.37 15.11
C LEU A 88 -13.23 -12.32 16.13
N SER A 89 -13.78 -11.19 15.69
CA SER A 89 -14.45 -10.23 16.58
C SER A 89 -15.77 -10.76 17.16
N GLY A 90 -16.28 -11.89 16.65
CA GLY A 90 -17.59 -12.46 16.99
C GLY A 90 -18.74 -11.94 16.13
N ARG A 91 -18.51 -10.97 15.23
CA ARG A 91 -19.54 -10.49 14.29
C ARG A 91 -19.92 -11.55 13.26
N LYS A 92 -21.22 -11.65 12.94
CA LYS A 92 -21.76 -12.55 11.92
C LYS A 92 -21.90 -11.79 10.60
N PHE A 93 -21.32 -12.33 9.53
CA PHE A 93 -21.33 -11.75 8.20
C PHE A 93 -22.06 -12.65 7.22
N LYS A 94 -22.94 -12.09 6.39
CA LYS A 94 -23.52 -12.82 5.26
C LYS A 94 -22.58 -12.72 4.06
N ILE A 95 -22.13 -13.86 3.54
CA ILE A 95 -21.15 -13.89 2.44
C ILE A 95 -21.84 -13.64 1.09
N PRO A 96 -21.42 -12.61 0.34
CA PRO A 96 -21.99 -12.28 -0.97
C PRO A 96 -21.97 -13.45 -1.94
N LEU A 97 -23.05 -13.64 -2.70
CA LEU A 97 -23.16 -14.72 -3.70
C LEU A 97 -22.09 -14.63 -4.80
N LYS A 98 -21.61 -13.42 -5.07
CA LYS A 98 -20.55 -13.16 -6.06
C LYS A 98 -19.16 -13.65 -5.62
N TRP A 99 -18.93 -13.90 -4.33
CA TRP A 99 -17.65 -14.39 -3.84
C TRP A 99 -17.52 -15.89 -4.10
N LYS A 100 -16.61 -16.23 -5.02
CA LYS A 100 -16.26 -17.61 -5.33
C LYS A 100 -15.27 -18.12 -4.29
N ASN A 101 -15.54 -19.29 -3.72
CA ASN A 101 -14.63 -20.01 -2.83
C ASN A 101 -14.80 -21.52 -3.04
N PRO A 102 -14.09 -22.13 -4.02
CA PRO A 102 -14.24 -23.55 -4.31
C PRO A 102 -13.85 -24.49 -3.17
N SER A 103 -12.93 -24.06 -2.28
CA SER A 103 -12.49 -24.89 -1.15
C SER A 103 -13.45 -24.84 0.03
N GLN A 104 -14.37 -23.87 0.06
CA GLN A 104 -15.27 -23.58 1.17
C GLN A 104 -14.56 -23.20 2.49
N LYS A 105 -13.23 -23.05 2.46
CA LYS A 105 -12.40 -22.65 3.59
C LYS A 105 -12.23 -21.14 3.62
N TRP A 106 -12.56 -20.52 4.75
CA TRP A 106 -12.37 -19.08 4.98
C TRP A 106 -11.34 -18.89 6.07
N HIS A 107 -10.23 -18.25 5.72
CA HIS A 107 -9.16 -17.88 6.62
C HIS A 107 -9.53 -16.57 7.31
N LEU A 108 -9.41 -16.53 8.62
CA LEU A 108 -9.89 -15.43 9.45
C LEU A 108 -8.76 -14.84 10.27
N GLY A 109 -8.69 -13.51 10.25
CA GLY A 109 -7.75 -12.74 11.04
C GLY A 109 -8.43 -11.56 11.72
N LEU A 110 -7.77 -11.01 12.73
CA LEU A 110 -8.23 -9.85 13.47
C LEU A 110 -7.10 -8.85 13.58
N LYS A 111 -7.35 -7.61 13.18
CA LYS A 111 -6.35 -6.54 13.27
C LYS A 111 -6.85 -5.40 14.13
N SER A 112 -6.03 -5.00 15.10
CA SER A 112 -6.17 -3.70 15.76
C SER A 112 -5.30 -2.68 15.03
N LEU A 113 -5.87 -1.53 14.68
CA LEU A 113 -5.16 -0.45 13.98
C LEU A 113 -4.23 0.39 14.88
N LEU A 114 -4.16 0.07 16.17
CA LEU A 114 -3.69 0.96 17.24
C LEU A 114 -2.20 1.33 17.26
N LYS A 115 -1.31 0.72 16.46
CA LYS A 115 0.09 0.68 16.88
C LYS A 115 1.04 1.83 16.48
N PRO A 116 0.79 2.67 15.46
CA PRO A 116 1.61 3.88 15.31
C PRO A 116 0.84 5.21 15.19
N MET A 117 -0.48 5.20 15.04
CA MET A 117 -1.19 6.40 14.54
C MET A 117 -1.46 7.48 15.58
N THR A 118 -1.37 7.21 16.87
CA THR A 118 -1.85 8.18 17.85
C THR A 118 -1.03 8.19 19.14
N LYS A 119 -0.61 9.40 19.55
CA LYS A 119 -0.36 9.77 20.96
C LYS A 119 -1.62 9.64 21.85
N LEU A 120 -2.72 9.13 21.29
CA LEU A 120 -4.05 9.02 21.86
C LEU A 120 -4.25 7.57 22.31
N ASN A 121 -4.52 7.38 23.60
CA ASN A 121 -4.81 6.07 24.23
C ASN A 121 -6.20 5.53 23.85
N GLU A 122 -6.74 5.90 22.69
CA GLU A 122 -8.10 5.53 22.28
C GLU A 122 -8.09 4.20 21.55
N LYS A 123 -8.80 3.21 22.09
CA LYS A 123 -8.89 1.87 21.51
C LYS A 123 -9.61 1.93 20.16
N LEU A 124 -8.85 1.87 19.06
CA LEU A 124 -9.40 1.74 17.71
C LEU A 124 -10.20 0.42 17.57
N PRO A 125 -11.23 0.40 16.70
CA PRO A 125 -11.99 -0.81 16.44
C PRO A 125 -11.10 -1.93 15.89
N GLU A 126 -11.41 -3.16 16.29
CA GLU A 126 -10.83 -4.36 15.71
C GLU A 126 -11.50 -4.65 14.37
N ILE A 127 -10.69 -5.06 13.40
CA ILE A 127 -11.12 -5.29 12.03
C ILE A 127 -10.98 -6.76 11.70
N ASP A 128 -12.08 -7.38 11.28
CA ASP A 128 -12.04 -8.74 10.75
C ASP A 128 -11.45 -8.72 9.34
N CYS A 129 -10.52 -9.64 9.12
CA CYS A 129 -9.92 -9.91 7.82
C CYS A 129 -10.41 -11.29 7.37
N ILE A 130 -11.01 -11.36 6.19
CA ILE A 130 -11.50 -12.61 5.60
C ILE A 130 -10.64 -12.89 4.37
N VAL A 131 -9.92 -14.00 4.38
CA VAL A 131 -9.01 -14.43 3.30
C VAL A 131 -9.52 -15.76 2.73
N TRP A 132 -9.46 -15.91 1.40
CA TRP A 132 -9.83 -17.18 0.76
C TRP A 132 -9.20 -17.30 -0.63
N PHE A 133 -9.20 -18.52 -1.15
CA PHE A 133 -8.81 -18.79 -2.53
C PHE A 133 -10.05 -18.77 -3.44
N ASN A 134 -10.07 -17.86 -4.42
CA ASN A 134 -11.25 -17.70 -5.28
C ASN A 134 -11.33 -18.68 -6.47
N GLY A 135 -10.46 -19.68 -6.50
CA GLY A 135 -10.28 -20.60 -7.63
C GLY A 135 -9.19 -20.17 -8.63
N LYS A 136 -8.68 -18.94 -8.51
CA LYS A 136 -7.58 -18.42 -9.36
C LYS A 136 -6.44 -17.82 -8.55
N LYS A 137 -6.76 -17.10 -7.48
CA LYS A 137 -5.80 -16.41 -6.63
C LYS A 137 -6.33 -16.26 -5.21
N TRP A 138 -5.41 -16.03 -4.28
CA TRP A 138 -5.75 -15.60 -2.94
C TRP A 138 -6.28 -14.18 -2.96
N VAL A 139 -7.37 -13.97 -2.24
CA VAL A 139 -8.03 -12.68 -2.11
C VAL A 139 -8.41 -12.45 -0.65
N ALA A 140 -8.55 -11.18 -0.28
CA ALA A 140 -9.02 -10.80 1.04
C ALA A 140 -10.06 -9.70 0.96
N CYS A 141 -10.94 -9.71 1.95
CA CYS A 141 -11.80 -8.59 2.30
C CYS A 141 -11.43 -8.14 3.70
N ILE A 142 -11.15 -6.85 3.85
CA ILE A 142 -10.92 -6.22 5.14
C ILE A 142 -12.21 -5.49 5.50
N ASP A 143 -12.78 -5.79 6.66
CA ASP A 143 -14.07 -5.23 7.01
C ASP A 143 -13.95 -3.77 7.46
N THR A 144 -14.50 -2.87 6.64
CA THR A 144 -14.49 -1.44 6.90
C THR A 144 -15.88 -0.87 7.20
N LEU A 145 -16.94 -1.68 7.12
CA LEU A 145 -18.32 -1.17 7.00
C LEU A 145 -19.26 -1.66 8.10
N LYS A 146 -20.13 -0.75 8.53
CA LYS A 146 -21.31 -1.04 9.36
C LYS A 146 -22.45 -1.68 8.55
N ASP A 147 -22.35 -1.72 7.21
CA ASP A 147 -23.44 -2.05 6.28
C ASP A 147 -23.30 -3.42 5.59
N GLY A 148 -22.36 -4.26 6.04
CA GLY A 148 -22.17 -5.62 5.54
C GLY A 148 -21.27 -5.76 4.30
N LEU A 149 -21.06 -7.00 3.86
CA LEU A 149 -20.02 -7.36 2.88
C LEU A 149 -20.42 -7.20 1.41
N GLU A 150 -21.67 -6.87 1.09
CA GLU A 150 -22.14 -6.82 -0.31
C GLU A 150 -21.41 -5.74 -1.13
N ASN A 151 -21.05 -4.62 -0.51
CA ASN A 151 -20.32 -3.53 -1.15
C ASN A 151 -18.81 -3.55 -0.84
N ALA A 152 -18.35 -4.52 -0.06
CA ALA A 152 -16.95 -4.57 0.35
C ALA A 152 -16.04 -4.87 -0.85
N LYS A 153 -14.92 -4.14 -0.91
CA LYS A 153 -13.90 -4.35 -1.93
C LYS A 153 -13.10 -5.59 -1.58
N VAL A 154 -12.95 -6.47 -2.57
CA VAL A 154 -12.12 -7.67 -2.46
C VAL A 154 -10.82 -7.40 -3.19
N LEU A 155 -9.72 -7.43 -2.44
CA LEU A 155 -8.38 -7.19 -2.96
C LEU A 155 -7.63 -8.51 -3.14
N THR A 156 -6.55 -8.46 -3.91
CA THR A 156 -5.52 -9.50 -4.00
C THR A 156 -4.15 -8.85 -3.81
N ASN A 157 -3.07 -9.62 -3.94
CA ASN A 157 -1.71 -9.12 -3.82
C ASN A 157 -1.50 -7.90 -4.71
N PHE A 158 -1.00 -6.80 -4.13
CA PHE A 158 -0.88 -5.51 -4.82
C PHE A 158 -0.12 -5.65 -6.15
N ARG A 159 1.00 -6.38 -6.17
CA ARG A 159 1.78 -6.66 -7.40
C ARG A 159 1.00 -7.25 -8.58
N ASP A 160 -0.13 -7.91 -8.34
CA ASP A 160 -0.90 -8.57 -9.40
C ASP A 160 -1.85 -7.61 -10.13
N LYS A 161 -2.34 -6.59 -9.42
CA LYS A 161 -3.46 -5.76 -9.87
C LYS A 161 -3.26 -4.26 -9.66
N HIS A 162 -2.31 -3.87 -8.82
CA HIS A 162 -2.03 -2.50 -8.40
C HIS A 162 -3.28 -1.83 -7.81
N GLU A 163 -4.09 -2.62 -7.10
CA GLU A 163 -5.33 -2.18 -6.47
C GLU A 163 -5.09 -1.94 -4.98
N TYR A 164 -5.58 -0.79 -4.52
CA TYR A 164 -5.64 -0.40 -3.11
C TYR A 164 -7.09 -0.05 -2.76
N ASP A 165 -7.39 0.14 -1.48
CA ASP A 165 -8.69 0.58 -1.00
C ASP A 165 -8.51 1.57 0.16
N ILE A 166 -9.61 2.15 0.64
CA ILE A 166 -9.59 3.12 1.74
C ILE A 166 -10.36 2.57 2.94
N LEU A 167 -9.68 2.47 4.08
CA LEU A 167 -10.33 2.26 5.38
C LEU A 167 -10.90 3.59 5.86
N LEU A 168 -12.21 3.65 6.09
CA LEU A 168 -12.89 4.86 6.57
C LEU A 168 -13.33 4.66 8.03
N PHE A 169 -12.78 5.47 8.94
CA PHE A 169 -13.21 5.54 10.34
C PHE A 169 -13.91 6.86 10.58
N SER A 170 -15.20 6.94 10.21
CA SER A 170 -15.98 8.18 10.31
C SER A 170 -16.03 8.76 11.72
N GLN A 171 -15.97 7.93 12.76
CA GLN A 171 -15.95 8.37 14.16
C GLN A 171 -14.65 9.08 14.56
N LEU A 172 -13.58 8.85 13.81
CA LEU A 172 -12.24 9.35 14.08
C LEU A 172 -11.77 10.33 12.99
N GLU A 173 -12.64 10.65 12.03
CA GLU A 173 -12.33 11.45 10.84
C GLU A 173 -11.05 10.97 10.11
N LEU A 174 -10.82 9.65 10.14
CA LEU A 174 -9.59 9.04 9.65
C LEU A 174 -9.87 8.22 8.38
N GLU A 175 -9.07 8.48 7.35
CA GLU A 175 -9.06 7.73 6.09
C GLU A 175 -7.66 7.17 5.86
N LEU A 176 -7.56 5.86 5.63
CA LEU A 176 -6.27 5.20 5.39
C LEU A 176 -6.30 4.42 4.09
N CYS A 177 -5.47 4.83 3.15
CA CYS A 177 -5.18 4.07 1.96
C CYS A 177 -4.46 2.77 2.34
N TYR A 178 -4.89 1.62 1.82
CA TYR A 178 -4.21 0.37 2.07
C TYR A 178 -4.18 -0.54 0.85
N CYS A 179 -3.16 -1.37 0.77
CA CYS A 179 -3.15 -2.54 -0.10
C CYS A 179 -2.75 -3.78 0.71
N ILE A 180 -2.78 -4.94 0.07
CA ILE A 180 -2.52 -6.20 0.75
C ILE A 180 -1.50 -7.08 0.04
N THR A 181 -0.86 -7.93 0.84
CA THR A 181 -0.10 -9.08 0.38
C THR A 181 -0.53 -10.30 1.18
N ILE A 182 -0.86 -11.39 0.48
CA ILE A 182 -1.28 -12.66 1.07
C ILE A 182 -0.19 -13.69 0.80
N ASN A 183 0.34 -14.26 1.88
CA ASN A 183 1.44 -15.21 1.89
C ASN A 183 1.01 -16.52 2.57
N ASN A 184 1.90 -17.51 2.57
CA ASN A 184 1.76 -18.77 3.32
C ASN A 184 0.41 -19.46 3.10
N GLU A 185 -0.02 -19.54 1.83
CA GLU A 185 -1.29 -20.17 1.46
C GLU A 185 -2.49 -19.60 2.22
N GLY A 186 -2.54 -18.27 2.37
CA GLY A 186 -3.65 -17.59 3.02
C GLY A 186 -3.57 -17.51 4.53
N ASN A 187 -2.50 -18.02 5.15
CA ASN A 187 -2.31 -17.99 6.60
C ASN A 187 -1.67 -16.70 7.12
N LEU A 188 -1.09 -15.89 6.24
CA LEU A 188 -0.54 -14.58 6.58
C LEU A 188 -1.07 -13.53 5.62
N LEU A 189 -1.79 -12.56 6.15
CA LEU A 189 -2.19 -11.35 5.45
C LEU A 189 -1.32 -10.20 5.97
N GLN A 190 -0.72 -9.45 5.06
CA GLN A 190 0.00 -8.22 5.37
C GLN A 190 -0.80 -7.04 4.81
N ILE A 191 -1.14 -6.10 5.68
CA ILE A 191 -1.86 -4.86 5.33
C ILE A 191 -0.83 -3.74 5.25
N TYR A 192 -0.58 -3.25 4.04
CA TYR A 192 0.32 -2.14 3.81
C TYR A 192 -0.47 -0.83 3.82
N THR A 193 -0.16 0.08 4.73
CA THR A 193 -0.82 1.38 4.86
C THR A 193 0.20 2.47 5.24
N PRO A 194 0.15 3.67 4.65
CA PRO A 194 0.95 4.80 5.08
C PRO A 194 0.45 5.30 6.44
N TYR A 195 1.37 5.52 7.37
CA TYR A 195 1.08 6.18 8.65
C TYR A 195 1.79 7.54 8.79
N ASP A 196 2.70 7.84 7.85
CA ASP A 196 3.44 9.08 7.77
C ASP A 196 3.45 9.58 6.32
N GLU A 197 3.73 10.88 6.14
CA GLU A 197 3.78 11.52 4.83
C GLU A 197 5.20 11.57 4.25
N HIS A 198 6.21 11.12 4.98
CA HIS A 198 7.61 11.36 4.65
C HIS A 198 8.01 10.64 3.37
N ALA A 199 7.79 9.32 3.32
CA ALA A 199 8.08 8.52 2.12
C ALA A 199 7.28 9.00 0.90
N SER A 200 6.03 9.39 1.13
CA SER A 200 5.13 9.96 0.13
C SER A 200 5.63 11.28 -0.45
N PHE A 201 6.20 12.15 0.39
CA PHE A 201 6.79 13.41 -0.06
C PHE A 201 8.06 13.17 -0.89
N VAL A 202 8.94 12.30 -0.41
CA VAL A 202 10.17 11.90 -1.09
C VAL A 202 9.87 11.43 -2.50
N ILE A 203 8.90 10.53 -2.64
CA ILE A 203 8.62 9.93 -3.93
C ILE A 203 7.94 10.89 -4.91
N GLN A 204 7.16 11.84 -4.40
CA GLN A 204 6.62 12.90 -5.23
C GLN A 204 7.73 13.73 -5.86
N VAL A 205 8.73 14.14 -5.06
CA VAL A 205 9.88 14.90 -5.56
C VAL A 205 10.71 14.07 -6.55
N ALA A 206 10.92 12.79 -6.24
CA ALA A 206 11.76 11.92 -7.05
C ALA A 206 11.11 11.57 -8.39
N ALA A 207 9.83 11.21 -8.43
CA ALA A 207 9.28 10.48 -9.58
C ALA A 207 7.80 10.70 -9.89
N ALA A 208 7.11 11.66 -9.26
CA ALA A 208 5.71 11.92 -9.60
C ALA A 208 5.55 12.31 -11.08
N TYR A 209 4.43 11.91 -11.67
CA TYR A 209 4.07 12.24 -13.04
C TYR A 209 2.63 12.72 -13.15
N PHE A 210 2.46 13.97 -13.57
CA PHE A 210 1.19 14.65 -13.72
C PHE A 210 0.92 14.95 -15.21
N PRO A 211 0.20 14.07 -15.93
CA PRO A 211 -0.01 14.21 -17.37
C PRO A 211 -0.82 15.47 -17.75
N ASP A 212 -1.71 15.93 -16.87
CA ASP A 212 -2.61 17.06 -17.12
C ASP A 212 -2.05 18.40 -16.64
N LYS A 213 -0.78 18.42 -16.24
CA LYS A 213 -0.10 19.57 -15.63
C LYS A 213 1.16 19.92 -16.43
N SER A 214 1.75 21.07 -16.13
CA SER A 214 3.02 21.42 -16.76
C SER A 214 4.11 20.45 -16.31
N ASP A 215 5.10 20.23 -17.19
CA ASP A 215 6.25 19.39 -16.87
C ASP A 215 6.96 19.84 -15.60
N ASP A 216 6.82 21.12 -15.22
CA ASP A 216 7.41 21.70 -14.01
C ASP A 216 6.88 21.15 -12.71
N GLN A 217 5.75 20.46 -12.75
CA GLN A 217 5.14 19.82 -11.60
C GLN A 217 5.51 18.34 -11.47
N ASN A 218 6.13 17.75 -12.49
CA ASN A 218 6.65 16.38 -12.41
C ASN A 218 7.84 16.29 -11.47
N GLY A 219 8.04 15.11 -10.87
CA GLY A 219 9.28 14.76 -10.19
C GLY A 219 10.49 14.76 -11.12
N LEU A 220 11.67 14.46 -10.55
CA LEU A 220 12.93 14.44 -11.31
C LEU A 220 13.02 13.29 -12.33
N ALA A 221 12.35 12.17 -12.08
CA ALA A 221 12.35 10.98 -12.93
C ALA A 221 10.92 10.45 -13.13
N PRO A 222 10.05 11.16 -13.88
CA PRO A 222 8.64 10.78 -14.07
C PRO A 222 8.46 9.47 -14.86
N GLY A 223 9.50 8.95 -15.51
CA GLY A 223 9.52 7.63 -16.15
C GLY A 223 9.83 6.47 -15.21
N ALA A 224 10.38 6.73 -14.01
CA ALA A 224 10.78 5.68 -13.08
C ALA A 224 9.60 4.97 -12.42
N GLN A 225 9.74 3.68 -12.16
CA GLN A 225 8.80 2.88 -11.37
C GLN A 225 9.27 2.75 -9.92
N ILE A 226 8.35 2.56 -9.01
CA ILE A 226 8.57 2.63 -7.57
C ILE A 226 8.26 1.30 -6.90
N ILE A 227 9.14 0.88 -6.02
CA ILE A 227 8.90 -0.20 -5.07
C ILE A 227 8.93 0.42 -3.68
N SER A 228 7.83 0.34 -2.96
CA SER A 228 7.73 0.93 -1.63
C SER A 228 8.00 -0.11 -0.56
N MET A 229 8.90 0.17 0.38
CA MET A 229 9.31 -0.76 1.43
C MET A 229 9.24 -0.06 2.78
N ASN A 230 8.17 -0.33 3.52
CA ASN A 230 7.98 0.20 4.86
C ASN A 230 8.91 -0.53 5.85
N ILE A 231 9.80 0.23 6.48
CA ILE A 231 10.74 -0.24 7.50
C ILE A 231 10.56 0.48 8.84
N MET A 232 9.42 1.16 9.05
CA MET A 232 9.16 1.87 10.29
C MET A 232 9.20 0.91 11.48
N ASN A 233 10.01 1.20 12.49
CA ASN A 233 10.27 0.32 13.64
C ASN A 233 10.87 -1.06 13.29
N ALA A 234 11.40 -1.24 12.08
CA ALA A 234 12.14 -2.45 11.71
C ALA A 234 13.45 -2.51 12.51
N ASP A 235 13.78 -3.70 13.01
CA ASP A 235 15.11 -4.00 13.53
C ASP A 235 16.13 -4.15 12.37
N ASP A 236 17.39 -4.40 12.74
CA ASP A 236 18.46 -4.52 11.76
C ASP A 236 18.27 -5.72 10.81
N ASP A 237 17.67 -6.81 11.27
CA ASP A 237 17.43 -8.00 10.47
C ASP A 237 16.33 -7.76 9.42
N LEU A 238 15.26 -7.08 9.82
CA LEU A 238 14.19 -6.66 8.93
C LEU A 238 14.67 -5.61 7.93
N PHE A 239 15.53 -4.68 8.36
CA PHE A 239 16.18 -3.72 7.47
C PHE A 239 17.08 -4.41 6.42
N ILE A 240 17.90 -5.38 6.84
CA ILE A 240 18.72 -6.19 5.93
C ILE A 240 17.83 -6.98 4.96
N SER A 241 16.69 -7.48 5.43
CA SER A 241 15.71 -8.19 4.59
C SER A 241 15.11 -7.26 3.53
N ALA A 242 14.77 -6.02 3.89
CA ALA A 242 14.33 -5.00 2.94
C ALA A 242 15.40 -4.70 1.88
N LEU A 243 16.66 -4.55 2.28
CA LEU A 243 17.78 -4.35 1.34
C LEU A 243 17.95 -5.53 0.38
N LYS A 244 17.92 -6.77 0.90
CA LYS A 244 17.98 -7.99 0.07
C LYS A 244 16.83 -8.07 -0.92
N GLN A 245 15.62 -7.73 -0.48
CA GLN A 245 14.45 -7.67 -1.37
C GLN A 245 14.62 -6.60 -2.43
N ALA A 246 15.12 -5.41 -2.08
CA ALA A 246 15.32 -4.32 -3.01
C ALA A 246 16.30 -4.69 -4.13
N VAL A 247 17.48 -5.23 -3.78
CA VAL A 247 18.49 -5.62 -4.77
C VAL A 247 18.11 -6.82 -5.63
N SER A 248 17.06 -7.56 -5.26
CA SER A 248 16.51 -8.63 -6.11
C SER A 248 15.85 -8.11 -7.39
N PHE A 249 15.44 -6.83 -7.41
CA PHE A 249 14.87 -6.19 -8.58
C PHE A 249 15.95 -5.76 -9.58
N LYS A 250 15.75 -6.08 -10.87
CA LYS A 250 16.64 -5.60 -11.94
C LYS A 250 16.52 -4.08 -12.13
N HIS A 251 17.67 -3.42 -12.28
CA HIS A 251 17.81 -1.97 -12.53
C HIS A 251 17.18 -1.10 -11.43
N VAL A 252 17.52 -1.41 -10.18
CA VAL A 252 17.01 -0.73 -8.99
C VAL A 252 18.02 0.27 -8.43
N TYR A 253 17.54 1.46 -8.09
CA TYR A 253 18.25 2.45 -7.28
C TYR A 253 17.65 2.45 -5.88
N LEU A 254 18.52 2.45 -4.87
CA LEU A 254 18.09 2.46 -3.47
C LEU A 254 17.97 3.91 -3.01
N SER A 255 16.75 4.31 -2.63
CA SER A 255 16.50 5.54 -1.88
C SER A 255 16.34 5.17 -0.41
N LEU A 256 17.43 5.31 0.34
CA LEU A 256 17.47 5.10 1.79
C LEU A 256 17.30 6.45 2.47
N ILE A 257 16.17 6.64 3.16
CA ILE A 257 15.98 7.83 3.98
C ILE A 257 15.56 7.36 5.36
N LYS A 258 16.57 7.00 6.15
CA LYS A 258 16.38 6.70 7.55
C LYS A 258 16.37 8.02 8.30
N THR A 259 15.20 8.44 8.77
CA THR A 259 15.12 9.45 9.84
C THR A 259 15.71 8.77 11.09
N LEU A 260 17.02 8.91 11.30
CA LEU A 260 17.68 8.46 12.53
C LEU A 260 17.17 9.34 13.67
N SER A 261 16.04 8.97 14.28
CA SER A 261 15.77 9.37 15.66
C SER A 261 16.57 8.42 16.56
N PHE A 262 17.74 8.90 16.99
CA PHE A 262 18.46 8.37 18.15
C PHE A 262 17.67 8.63 19.44
#